data_AF-A0A1Y2FH81-F1
#
_entry.id   AF-A0A1Y2FH81-F1
#
_cell.length_a   1.000
_cell.length_b   1.000
_cell.length_c   1.000
_cell.angle_alpha   90.00
_cell.angle_beta   90.00
_cell.angle_gamma   90.00
#
_symmetry.space_group_name_H-M   'P 1'
#
loop_
_entity.id
_entity.type
_entity.pdbx_description
1 polymer ?
#
loop_
_entity_poly.entity_id
_entity_poly.type
_entity_poly.pdbx_seq_one_letter_code
_entity_poly.pdbx_strand_id
1 'polypeptide(L)'
;MSLSSSPRIPNSVTDIPRRRPKERKRQDLRSYYGIESSVAGNSALHNQGPVGHNPDLDRDDFQLDEYVAKVNQTPGAKELLKIENELVKEIRVLNGERKALIYDNYGRILTISETIKQLRLRLDAMSVSWGDFESILHSVRKLSTVSGATEPAVEQDELITAQSAEDLTRQWLQEATIRISSLTAFEQYAAALDEVADVEAVLEQSGDALLDPDTAQQLKHSLRSEREQIQERLEEGKQEKQEQAPSVPAKD
;
A
#
# COMPACT_ATOMS: atom_id res chain seq x y z
N MET A 1 -70.37 -35.32 -30.01
CA MET A 1 -69.86 -33.98 -29.67
C MET A 1 -68.45 -34.15 -29.11
N SER A 2 -67.52 -33.34 -29.63
CA SER A 2 -66.11 -33.13 -29.27
C SER A 2 -65.85 -33.08 -27.75
N LEU A 3 -64.68 -33.45 -27.19
CA LEU A 3 -63.34 -32.90 -27.45
C LEU A 3 -62.23 -33.87 -26.97
N SER A 4 -61.08 -33.79 -27.66
CA SER A 4 -59.84 -34.53 -27.42
C SER A 4 -59.09 -34.07 -26.17
N SER A 5 -58.52 -35.01 -25.40
CA SER A 5 -57.44 -34.72 -24.46
C SER A 5 -56.30 -35.71 -24.68
N SER A 6 -55.29 -35.29 -25.43
CA SER A 6 -54.07 -36.07 -25.65
C SER A 6 -53.28 -36.24 -24.34
N PRO A 7 -52.64 -37.40 -24.12
CA PRO A 7 -51.78 -37.64 -22.97
C PRO A 7 -50.49 -36.82 -23.06
N ARG A 8 -50.16 -36.12 -21.96
CA ARG A 8 -48.96 -35.29 -21.83
C ARG A 8 -47.72 -36.20 -21.72
N ILE A 9 -46.93 -36.27 -22.79
CA ILE A 9 -45.60 -36.91 -22.78
C ILE A 9 -44.67 -36.04 -21.92
N PRO A 10 -44.01 -36.59 -20.88
CA PRO A 10 -43.03 -35.85 -20.10
C PRO A 10 -41.74 -35.69 -20.92
N ASN A 11 -41.56 -34.53 -21.55
CA ASN A 11 -40.28 -34.10 -22.10
C ASN A 11 -39.44 -33.46 -20.99
N SER A 12 -38.69 -34.26 -20.23
CA SER A 12 -37.33 -33.92 -19.80
C SER A 12 -36.71 -35.06 -18.98
N VAL A 13 -35.56 -35.54 -19.43
CA VAL A 13 -34.63 -36.35 -18.64
C VAL A 13 -33.79 -35.39 -17.81
N THR A 14 -34.41 -34.65 -16.90
CA THR A 14 -33.69 -33.83 -15.91
C THR A 14 -34.52 -33.67 -14.65
N ASP A 15 -34.84 -34.78 -13.99
CA ASP A 15 -35.05 -34.74 -12.54
C ASP A 15 -34.34 -35.92 -11.87
N ILE A 16 -33.05 -36.05 -12.22
CA ILE A 16 -32.09 -36.85 -11.45
C ILE A 16 -31.54 -35.90 -10.40
N PRO A 17 -31.56 -36.23 -9.09
CA PRO A 17 -30.86 -35.44 -8.10
C PRO A 17 -29.35 -35.57 -8.34
N ARG A 18 -28.79 -34.72 -9.22
CA ARG A 18 -27.35 -34.54 -9.40
C ARG A 18 -26.79 -33.79 -8.19
N ARG A 19 -26.83 -34.39 -7.00
CA ARG A 19 -25.93 -33.99 -5.91
C ARG A 19 -24.52 -34.44 -6.31
N ARG A 20 -23.75 -33.49 -6.82
CA ARG A 20 -22.40 -33.74 -7.36
C ARG A 20 -21.45 -34.13 -6.22
N PRO A 21 -20.60 -35.16 -6.39
CA PRO A 21 -19.56 -35.52 -5.40
C PRO A 21 -18.60 -34.37 -5.04
N LYS A 22 -18.43 -33.39 -5.94
CA LYS A 22 -17.59 -32.20 -5.70
C LYS A 22 -18.15 -31.28 -4.60
N GLU A 23 -19.46 -31.26 -4.42
CA GLU A 23 -20.12 -30.36 -3.46
C GLU A 23 -19.94 -30.88 -2.04
N ARG A 24 -20.04 -32.20 -1.85
CA ARG A 24 -19.69 -32.88 -0.60
C ARG A 24 -18.23 -32.68 -0.23
N LYS A 25 -17.29 -32.81 -1.17
CA LYS A 25 -15.87 -32.52 -0.92
C LYS A 25 -15.63 -31.07 -0.49
N ARG A 26 -16.32 -30.09 -1.10
CA ARG A 26 -16.20 -28.69 -0.67
C ARG A 26 -16.84 -28.45 0.69
N GLN A 27 -17.92 -29.14 1.01
CA GLN A 27 -18.59 -29.08 2.31
C GLN A 27 -17.76 -29.74 3.41
N ASP A 28 -17.16 -30.90 3.13
CA ASP A 28 -16.21 -31.60 4.01
C ASP A 28 -14.95 -30.75 4.24
N LEU A 29 -14.43 -30.11 3.19
CA LEU A 29 -13.32 -29.17 3.35
C LEU A 29 -13.76 -27.94 4.17
N ARG A 30 -14.96 -27.41 3.95
CA ARG A 30 -15.49 -26.26 4.71
C ARG A 30 -15.71 -26.58 6.18
N SER A 31 -16.27 -27.74 6.49
CA SER A 31 -16.44 -28.22 7.87
C SER A 31 -15.09 -28.53 8.52
N TYR A 32 -14.13 -29.02 7.73
CA TYR A 32 -12.76 -29.26 8.17
C TYR A 32 -11.96 -27.98 8.47
N TYR A 33 -12.21 -26.89 7.73
CA TYR A 33 -11.59 -25.57 7.95
C TYR A 33 -12.46 -24.63 8.82
N GLY A 34 -13.60 -25.07 9.36
CA GLY A 34 -14.45 -24.26 10.24
C GLY A 34 -15.12 -23.04 9.59
N ILE A 35 -15.20 -22.99 8.26
CA ILE A 35 -15.56 -21.78 7.49
C ILE A 35 -17.08 -21.47 7.53
N GLU A 36 -17.94 -22.42 7.91
CA GLU A 36 -19.41 -22.23 7.89
C GLU A 36 -19.93 -21.15 8.85
N SER A 37 -19.15 -20.71 9.85
CA SER A 37 -19.59 -19.69 10.80
C SER A 37 -19.40 -18.24 10.32
N SER A 38 -18.73 -18.00 9.19
CA SER A 38 -18.35 -16.63 8.76
C SER A 38 -19.30 -15.97 7.76
N VAL A 39 -20.25 -16.72 7.18
CA VAL A 39 -21.10 -16.22 6.06
C VAL A 39 -22.56 -15.99 6.48
N ALA A 40 -22.94 -16.36 7.71
CA ALA A 40 -24.28 -16.16 8.24
C ALA A 40 -24.29 -15.12 9.37
N GLY A 41 -24.30 -13.84 9.01
CA GLY A 41 -24.75 -12.76 9.90
C GLY A 41 -23.65 -11.83 10.42
N ASN A 42 -23.67 -10.59 9.94
CA ASN A 42 -22.93 -9.47 10.52
C ASN A 42 -23.46 -9.13 11.93
N SER A 43 -22.54 -8.60 12.74
CA SER A 43 -22.69 -7.86 14.01
C SER A 43 -22.75 -8.67 15.31
N ALA A 44 -21.77 -8.36 16.16
CA ALA A 44 -21.67 -8.59 17.61
C ALA A 44 -20.94 -9.84 18.14
N LEU A 45 -19.72 -10.13 17.68
CA LEU A 45 -18.79 -10.93 18.51
C LEU A 45 -17.31 -10.78 18.10
N HIS A 46 -16.69 -9.68 18.48
CA HIS A 46 -15.24 -9.49 18.30
C HIS A 46 -14.41 -10.12 19.44
N ASN A 47 -14.84 -11.23 20.03
CA ASN A 47 -14.08 -11.85 21.13
C ASN A 47 -14.28 -13.35 21.33
N GLN A 48 -14.79 -14.06 20.32
CA GLN A 48 -14.78 -15.51 20.35
C GLN A 48 -14.02 -15.97 19.12
N GLY A 49 -12.77 -16.34 19.34
CA GLY A 49 -11.99 -17.08 18.34
C GLY A 49 -12.74 -18.33 17.89
N PRO A 50 -12.24 -19.02 16.84
CA PRO A 50 -12.91 -20.18 16.25
C PRO A 50 -13.35 -21.18 17.33
N VAL A 51 -14.49 -21.84 17.16
CA VAL A 51 -15.01 -22.82 18.14
C VAL A 51 -13.92 -23.86 18.46
N GLY A 52 -13.40 -23.84 19.69
CA GLY A 52 -12.23 -24.63 20.14
C GLY A 52 -10.94 -23.84 20.37
N HIS A 53 -10.95 -22.52 20.18
CA HIS A 53 -9.83 -21.62 20.46
C HIS A 53 -9.56 -21.56 21.96
N ASN A 54 -8.31 -21.84 22.34
CA ASN A 54 -7.89 -21.89 23.73
C ASN A 54 -7.08 -20.62 24.06
N PRO A 55 -7.70 -19.58 24.63
CA PRO A 55 -7.08 -18.25 24.78
C PRO A 55 -5.87 -18.23 25.73
N ASP A 56 -5.65 -19.33 26.46
CA ASP A 56 -4.44 -19.55 27.25
C ASP A 56 -3.18 -19.72 26.38
N LEU A 57 -3.33 -20.09 25.10
CA LEU A 57 -2.22 -20.25 24.14
C LEU A 57 -1.75 -18.91 23.55
N ASP A 58 -2.61 -17.89 23.53
CA ASP A 58 -2.32 -16.59 22.91
C ASP A 58 -1.85 -15.53 23.90
N ARG A 59 -1.54 -15.93 25.15
CA ARG A 59 -0.96 -15.00 26.14
C ARG A 59 0.48 -14.66 25.77
N ASP A 60 0.86 -13.40 25.91
CA ASP A 60 2.23 -12.92 25.69
C ASP A 60 3.27 -13.65 26.57
N ASP A 61 2.87 -14.10 27.77
CA ASP A 61 3.70 -14.84 28.72
C ASP A 61 3.57 -16.38 28.59
N PHE A 62 3.22 -16.89 27.40
CA PHE A 62 2.99 -18.33 27.21
C PHE A 62 4.24 -19.18 27.52
N GLN A 63 4.13 -20.07 28.51
CA GLN A 63 5.17 -21.02 28.89
C GLN A 63 4.83 -22.43 28.40
N LEU A 64 5.61 -22.90 27.42
CA LEU A 64 5.40 -24.20 26.78
C LEU A 64 5.49 -25.36 27.77
N ASP A 65 6.49 -25.35 28.65
CA ASP A 65 6.76 -26.46 29.57
C ASP A 65 5.64 -26.64 30.60
N GLU A 66 5.07 -25.54 31.12
CA GLU A 66 3.93 -25.58 32.02
C GLU A 66 2.67 -26.07 31.32
N TYR A 67 2.44 -25.63 30.08
CA TYR A 67 1.29 -26.06 29.30
C TYR A 67 1.36 -27.56 28.97
N VAL A 68 2.52 -28.05 28.53
CA VAL A 68 2.72 -29.49 28.26
C VAL A 68 2.59 -30.30 29.55
N ALA A 69 3.09 -29.81 30.69
CA ALA A 69 2.90 -30.48 31.98
C ALA A 69 1.42 -30.56 32.37
N LYS A 70 0.63 -29.50 32.16
CA LYS A 70 -0.83 -29.50 32.37
C LYS A 70 -1.54 -30.49 31.45
N VAL A 71 -1.18 -30.52 30.17
CA VAL A 71 -1.77 -31.44 29.18
C VAL A 71 -1.43 -32.90 29.53
N ASN A 72 -0.22 -33.19 30.02
CA ASN A 72 0.18 -34.54 30.45
C ASN A 72 -0.52 -35.01 31.74
N GLN A 73 -1.02 -34.09 32.57
CA GLN A 73 -1.81 -34.41 33.75
C GLN A 73 -3.28 -34.76 33.41
N THR A 74 -3.70 -34.57 32.15
CA THR A 74 -5.06 -34.86 31.69
C THR A 74 -5.32 -36.38 31.67
N PRO A 75 -6.37 -36.88 32.35
CA PRO A 75 -6.59 -38.32 32.52
C PRO A 75 -7.24 -38.95 31.28
N GLY A 76 -6.45 -39.25 30.25
CA GLY A 76 -6.80 -40.24 29.24
C GLY A 76 -6.43 -39.89 27.81
N ALA A 77 -5.95 -40.88 27.05
CA ALA A 77 -5.54 -40.75 25.65
C ALA A 77 -6.63 -40.16 24.73
N LYS A 78 -7.91 -40.36 25.07
CA LYS A 78 -9.04 -39.82 24.30
C LYS A 78 -9.16 -38.29 24.42
N GLU A 79 -8.81 -37.72 25.57
CA GLU A 79 -8.83 -36.27 25.79
C GLU A 79 -7.61 -35.62 25.14
N LEU A 80 -6.45 -36.26 25.23
CA LEU A 80 -5.24 -35.83 24.51
C LEU A 80 -5.46 -35.78 22.99
N LEU A 81 -6.10 -36.81 22.42
CA LEU A 81 -6.46 -36.83 21.00
C LEU A 81 -7.46 -35.72 20.62
N LYS A 82 -8.35 -35.30 21.52
CA LYS A 82 -9.25 -34.18 21.25
C LYS A 82 -8.47 -32.87 21.19
N ILE A 83 -7.59 -32.64 22.16
CA ILE A 83 -6.72 -31.46 22.22
C ILE A 83 -5.83 -31.41 20.96
N GLU A 84 -5.22 -32.53 20.57
CA GLU A 84 -4.44 -32.60 19.33
C GLU A 84 -5.27 -32.24 18.10
N ASN A 85 -6.49 -32.80 17.97
CA ASN A 85 -7.36 -32.49 16.85
C ASN A 85 -7.84 -31.04 16.83
N GLU A 86 -8.01 -30.40 18.00
CA GLU A 86 -8.33 -28.97 18.11
C GLU A 86 -7.14 -28.10 17.69
N LEU A 87 -5.95 -28.37 18.22
CA LEU A 87 -4.71 -27.66 17.84
C LEU A 87 -4.42 -27.80 16.34
N VAL A 88 -4.59 -29.00 15.77
CA VAL A 88 -4.37 -29.24 14.33
C VAL A 88 -5.38 -28.46 13.47
N LYS A 89 -6.61 -28.26 13.94
CA LYS A 89 -7.59 -27.41 13.26
C LYS A 89 -7.19 -25.94 13.34
N GLU A 90 -6.82 -25.48 14.53
CA GLU A 90 -6.40 -24.11 14.80
C GLU A 90 -5.19 -23.71 13.96
N ILE A 91 -4.15 -24.55 13.93
CA ILE A 91 -2.95 -24.34 13.08
C ILE A 91 -3.33 -24.17 11.61
N ARG A 92 -4.33 -24.91 11.11
CA ARG A 92 -4.79 -24.82 9.72
C ARG A 92 -5.60 -23.57 9.45
N VAL A 93 -6.46 -23.16 10.40
CA VAL A 93 -7.20 -21.91 10.34
C VAL A 93 -6.21 -20.74 10.32
N LEU A 94 -5.27 -20.70 11.25
CA LEU A 94 -4.21 -19.68 11.32
C LEU A 94 -3.37 -19.62 10.04
N ASN A 95 -3.03 -20.77 9.46
CA ASN A 95 -2.34 -20.81 8.16
C ASN A 95 -3.23 -20.28 7.01
N GLY A 96 -4.53 -20.52 7.08
CA GLY A 96 -5.52 -19.94 6.16
C GLY A 96 -5.59 -18.42 6.27
N GLU A 97 -5.68 -17.90 7.50
CA GLU A 97 -5.70 -16.47 7.81
C GLU A 97 -4.39 -15.79 7.37
N ARG A 98 -3.24 -16.39 7.70
CA ARG A 98 -1.94 -15.90 7.22
C ARG A 98 -1.90 -15.79 5.71
N LYS A 99 -2.37 -16.81 4.99
CA LYS A 99 -2.44 -16.77 3.53
C LYS A 99 -3.39 -15.67 3.05
N ALA A 100 -4.57 -15.55 3.66
CA ALA A 100 -5.53 -14.51 3.33
C ALA A 100 -4.93 -13.10 3.50
N LEU A 101 -4.23 -12.85 4.62
CA LEU A 101 -3.52 -11.59 4.87
C LEU A 101 -2.43 -11.33 3.84
N ILE A 102 -1.64 -12.35 3.48
CA ILE A 102 -0.62 -12.23 2.45
C ILE A 102 -1.26 -11.85 1.10
N TYR A 103 -2.35 -12.51 0.72
CA TYR A 103 -3.04 -12.21 -0.53
C TYR A 103 -3.71 -10.83 -0.52
N ASP A 104 -4.27 -10.42 0.61
CA ASP A 104 -4.83 -9.07 0.78
C ASP A 104 -3.74 -8.00 0.70
N ASN A 105 -2.60 -8.23 1.34
CA ASN A 105 -1.46 -7.32 1.29
C ASN A 105 -0.88 -7.21 -0.12
N TYR A 106 -0.64 -8.34 -0.81
CA TYR A 106 -0.20 -8.31 -2.20
C TYR A 106 -1.23 -7.68 -3.13
N GLY A 107 -2.52 -7.93 -2.89
CA GLY A 107 -3.62 -7.28 -3.61
C GLY A 107 -3.54 -5.76 -3.45
N ARG A 108 -3.40 -5.27 -2.21
CA ARG A 108 -3.26 -3.84 -1.90
C ARG A 108 -2.02 -3.21 -2.53
N ILE A 109 -0.85 -3.84 -2.43
CA ILE A 109 0.38 -3.34 -3.06
C ILE A 109 0.20 -3.26 -4.58
N LEU A 110 -0.41 -4.28 -5.18
CA LEU A 110 -0.66 -4.30 -6.62
C LEU A 110 -1.64 -3.19 -7.03
N THR A 111 -2.71 -2.96 -6.26
CA THR A 111 -3.64 -1.85 -6.53
C THR A 111 -2.97 -0.50 -6.36
N ILE A 112 -2.14 -0.32 -5.33
CA ILE A 112 -1.39 0.93 -5.13
C ILE A 112 -0.43 1.16 -6.29
N SER A 113 0.32 0.12 -6.69
CA SER A 113 1.22 0.19 -7.84
C SER A 113 0.47 0.58 -9.12
N GLU A 114 -0.71 0.01 -9.35
CA GLU A 114 -1.55 0.36 -10.49
C GLU A 114 -2.07 1.79 -10.42
N THR A 115 -2.51 2.26 -9.24
CA THR A 115 -2.91 3.66 -9.06
C THR A 115 -1.73 4.62 -9.26
N ILE A 116 -0.51 4.28 -8.81
CA ILE A 116 0.69 5.08 -9.05
C ILE A 116 1.01 5.13 -10.55
N LYS A 117 0.90 4.01 -11.27
CA LYS A 117 1.06 4.00 -12.74
C LYS A 117 0.02 4.90 -13.41
N GLN A 118 -1.25 4.83 -13.01
CA GLN A 118 -2.30 5.68 -13.56
C GLN A 118 -2.09 7.16 -13.22
N LEU A 119 -1.59 7.48 -12.02
CA LEU A 119 -1.21 8.84 -11.63
C LEU A 119 -0.05 9.34 -12.48
N ARG A 120 0.98 8.52 -12.70
CA ARG A 120 2.10 8.86 -13.60
C ARG A 120 1.64 9.07 -15.02
N LEU A 121 0.79 8.18 -15.57
CA LEU A 121 0.25 8.35 -16.92
C LEU A 121 -0.61 9.62 -17.04
N ARG A 122 -1.36 9.99 -16.00
CA ARG A 122 -2.10 11.27 -15.97
C ARG A 122 -1.16 12.47 -15.87
N LEU A 123 -0.08 12.37 -15.11
CA LEU A 123 0.95 13.39 -14.96
C LEU A 123 1.83 13.53 -16.22
N ASP A 124 2.03 12.46 -16.96
CA ASP A 124 2.74 12.47 -18.25
C ASP A 124 1.84 13.02 -19.36
N ALA A 125 0.54 12.71 -19.32
CA ALA A 125 -0.45 13.21 -20.28
C ALA A 125 -0.84 14.68 -20.06
N MET A 126 -0.71 15.16 -18.82
CA MET A 126 -0.96 16.53 -18.41
C MET A 126 0.39 17.06 -17.95
N SER A 127 1.16 17.73 -18.81
CA SER A 127 2.45 18.34 -18.43
C SER A 127 2.22 19.49 -17.42
N VAL A 128 1.82 19.11 -16.21
CA VAL A 128 1.40 19.97 -15.12
C VAL A 128 2.64 20.53 -14.47
N SER A 129 2.76 21.85 -14.59
CA SER A 129 3.62 22.64 -13.72
C SER A 129 3.13 22.52 -12.27
N TRP A 130 4.07 22.49 -11.32
CA TRP A 130 3.86 22.53 -9.87
C TRP A 130 2.75 23.51 -9.42
N GLY A 131 2.51 24.59 -10.18
CA GLY A 131 1.43 25.53 -9.94
C GLY A 131 0.00 24.96 -9.98
N ASP A 132 -0.30 23.96 -10.82
CA ASP A 132 -1.65 23.37 -10.82
C ASP A 132 -1.83 22.37 -9.67
N PHE A 133 -0.75 21.73 -9.23
CA PHE A 133 -0.75 20.89 -8.03
C PHE A 133 -1.04 21.75 -6.79
N GLU A 134 -0.37 22.89 -6.64
CA GLU A 134 -0.61 23.84 -5.55
C GLU A 134 -2.07 24.35 -5.54
N SER A 135 -2.63 24.63 -6.73
CA SER A 135 -4.03 25.03 -6.89
C SER A 135 -5.02 23.94 -6.45
N ILE A 136 -4.75 22.68 -6.82
CA ILE A 136 -5.56 21.53 -6.40
C ILE A 136 -5.48 21.35 -4.88
N LEU A 137 -4.29 21.39 -4.29
CA LEU A 137 -4.08 21.23 -2.86
C LEU A 137 -4.76 22.34 -2.04
N HIS A 138 -4.68 23.59 -2.51
CA HIS A 138 -5.39 24.71 -1.92
C HIS A 138 -6.91 24.57 -2.02
N SER A 139 -7.43 24.04 -3.14
CA SER A 139 -8.87 23.78 -3.31
C SER A 139 -9.39 22.68 -2.38
N VAL A 140 -8.61 21.61 -2.18
CA VAL A 140 -8.92 20.50 -1.26
C VAL A 140 -8.89 20.98 0.19
N ARG A 141 -7.88 21.77 0.58
CA ARG A 141 -7.79 22.37 1.91
C ARG A 141 -8.95 23.33 2.17
N LYS A 142 -9.30 24.17 1.19
CA LYS A 142 -10.45 25.07 1.30
C LYS A 142 -11.77 24.29 1.45
N LEU A 143 -11.95 23.20 0.71
CA LEU A 143 -13.12 22.33 0.87
C LEU A 143 -13.17 21.68 2.27
N SER A 144 -12.04 21.23 2.78
CA SER A 144 -11.92 20.68 4.13
C SER A 144 -12.30 21.71 5.20
N THR A 145 -11.89 22.98 5.04
CA THR A 145 -12.27 24.05 5.98
C THR A 145 -13.75 24.48 5.88
N VAL A 146 -14.36 24.36 4.68
CA VAL A 146 -15.77 24.71 4.46
C VAL A 146 -16.69 23.58 4.92
N SER A 147 -16.22 22.33 4.87
CA SER A 147 -16.91 21.17 5.44
C SER A 147 -16.66 21.07 6.96
N GLY A 148 -17.06 22.11 7.70
CA GLY A 148 -17.01 22.15 9.17
C GLY A 148 -17.92 21.11 9.82
N ALA A 149 -17.46 19.86 9.91
CA ALA A 149 -18.04 18.80 10.72
C ALA A 149 -16.96 18.25 11.67
N THR A 150 -16.72 18.98 12.75
CA THR A 150 -15.98 18.49 13.91
C THR A 150 -16.91 17.63 14.78
N GLU A 151 -16.66 16.31 14.80
CA GLU A 151 -16.49 15.43 16.00
C GLU A 151 -16.85 13.95 15.73
N PRO A 152 -16.22 12.95 16.43
CA PRO A 152 -14.85 12.85 16.90
C PRO A 152 -14.14 11.69 16.18
N ALA A 153 -13.18 12.01 15.31
CA ALA A 153 -12.20 11.06 14.79
C ALA A 153 -10.81 11.48 15.31
N VAL A 154 -10.65 11.44 16.63
CA VAL A 154 -9.54 12.07 17.34
C VAL A 154 -8.24 11.26 17.32
N GLU A 155 -8.15 10.08 16.70
CA GLU A 155 -6.91 9.29 16.77
C GLU A 155 -5.94 9.41 15.58
N GLN A 156 -6.31 10.02 14.44
CA GLN A 156 -5.40 10.09 13.27
C GLN A 156 -5.10 11.49 12.73
N ASP A 157 -5.80 12.53 13.20
CA ASP A 157 -5.54 13.91 12.75
C ASP A 157 -4.37 14.59 13.51
N GLU A 158 -4.01 14.12 14.72
CA GLU A 158 -2.85 14.67 15.45
C GLU A 158 -1.51 14.40 14.74
N LEU A 159 -1.38 13.31 13.97
CA LEU A 159 -0.14 13.03 13.24
C LEU A 159 0.09 13.95 12.04
N ILE A 160 -0.98 14.45 11.42
CA ILE A 160 -0.89 15.31 10.22
C ILE A 160 -0.84 16.79 10.62
N THR A 161 -1.44 17.19 11.75
CA THR A 161 -1.35 18.57 12.27
C THR A 161 -0.13 18.83 13.15
N ALA A 162 0.57 17.80 13.63
CA ALA A 162 1.77 17.96 14.46
C ALA A 162 3.08 18.20 13.69
N GLN A 163 3.15 17.91 12.38
CA GLN A 163 4.30 18.32 11.59
C GLN A 163 4.13 19.81 11.28
N SER A 164 4.83 20.66 12.03
CA SER A 164 4.84 22.10 11.79
C SER A 164 5.26 22.37 10.34
N ALA A 165 4.77 23.46 9.74
CA ALA A 165 5.27 23.90 8.43
C ALA A 165 6.80 24.02 8.40
N GLU A 166 7.40 24.28 9.57
CA GLU A 166 8.84 24.30 9.80
C GLU A 166 9.49 22.90 9.71
N ASP A 167 8.83 21.85 10.18
CA ASP A 167 9.38 20.49 10.13
C ASP A 167 9.31 19.90 8.72
N LEU A 168 8.26 20.23 7.97
CA LEU A 168 8.13 19.86 6.56
C LEU A 168 9.16 20.58 5.69
N THR A 169 9.44 21.85 5.94
CA THR A 169 10.48 22.59 5.22
C THR A 169 11.88 22.08 5.57
N ARG A 170 12.13 21.71 6.84
CA ARG A 170 13.36 21.00 7.24
C ARG A 170 13.54 19.68 6.49
N GLN A 171 12.50 18.83 6.48
CA GLN A 171 12.55 17.55 5.78
C GLN A 171 12.77 17.76 4.27
N TRP A 172 12.07 18.73 3.68
CA TRP A 172 12.24 19.08 2.28
C TRP A 172 13.67 19.54 1.95
N LEU A 173 14.29 20.34 2.81
CA LEU A 173 15.68 20.79 2.68
C LEU A 173 16.68 19.62 2.83
N GLN A 174 16.43 18.69 3.75
CA GLN A 174 17.27 17.50 3.93
C GLN A 174 17.20 16.53 2.73
N GLU A 175 16.03 16.43 2.11
CA GLU A 175 15.81 15.58 0.94
C GLU A 175 16.24 16.25 -0.39
N ALA A 176 16.65 17.52 -0.37
CA ALA A 176 16.99 18.29 -1.57
C ALA A 176 18.09 17.65 -2.43
N THR A 177 19.19 17.20 -1.81
CA THR A 177 20.31 16.56 -2.53
C THR A 177 19.87 15.26 -3.22
N ILE A 178 18.98 14.48 -2.58
CA ILE A 178 18.45 13.25 -3.19
C ILE A 178 17.55 13.60 -4.38
N ARG A 179 16.69 14.61 -4.26
CA ARG A 179 15.84 15.05 -5.37
C ARG A 179 16.68 15.55 -6.56
N ILE A 180 17.66 16.40 -6.31
CA ILE A 180 18.54 16.94 -7.36
C ILE A 180 19.33 15.82 -8.02
N SER A 181 19.95 14.92 -7.24
CA SER A 181 20.64 13.75 -7.80
C SER A 181 19.73 12.82 -8.62
N SER A 182 18.43 12.75 -8.28
CA SER A 182 17.46 12.00 -9.09
C SER A 182 17.17 12.69 -10.42
N LEU A 183 17.06 14.02 -10.45
CA LEU A 183 16.83 14.79 -11.68
C LEU A 183 18.05 14.74 -12.62
N THR A 184 19.26 14.71 -12.06
CA THR A 184 20.47 14.52 -12.87
C THR A 184 20.55 13.11 -13.46
N ALA A 185 20.10 12.09 -12.73
CA ALA A 185 20.03 10.71 -13.24
C ALA A 185 19.00 10.55 -14.39
N PHE A 186 17.94 11.36 -14.40
CA PHE A 186 16.94 11.38 -15.48
C PHE A 186 17.29 12.33 -16.64
N GLU A 187 18.52 12.88 -16.68
CA GLU A 187 18.98 13.85 -17.69
C GLU A 187 18.14 15.13 -17.80
N GLN A 188 17.36 15.44 -16.76
CA GLN A 188 16.50 16.63 -16.70
C GLN A 188 17.27 17.81 -16.09
N TYR A 189 18.35 18.22 -16.77
CA TYR A 189 19.27 19.24 -16.24
C TYR A 189 18.63 20.61 -16.03
N ALA A 190 17.66 21.01 -16.87
CA ALA A 190 16.96 22.29 -16.73
C ALA A 190 16.13 22.34 -15.44
N ALA A 191 15.32 21.30 -15.18
CA ALA A 191 14.53 21.20 -13.95
C ALA A 191 15.42 21.06 -12.71
N ALA A 192 16.57 20.39 -12.83
CA ALA A 192 17.54 20.29 -11.74
C ALA A 192 18.14 21.65 -11.35
N LEU A 193 18.37 22.55 -12.32
CA LEU A 193 18.87 23.90 -12.04
C LEU A 193 17.81 24.78 -11.38
N ASP A 194 16.54 24.64 -11.77
CA ASP A 194 15.43 25.36 -11.16
C ASP A 194 15.24 24.92 -9.69
N GLU A 195 15.28 23.62 -9.41
CA GLU A 195 15.19 23.07 -8.05
C GLU A 195 16.38 23.49 -7.16
N VAL A 196 17.60 23.56 -7.71
CA VAL A 196 18.76 24.10 -6.98
C VAL A 196 18.53 25.57 -6.60
N ALA A 197 17.97 26.38 -7.51
CA ALA A 197 17.68 27.79 -7.25
C ALA A 197 16.60 27.97 -6.19
N ASP A 198 15.56 27.13 -6.21
CA ASP A 198 14.48 27.15 -5.21
C ASP A 198 15.00 26.76 -3.82
N VAL A 199 15.86 25.73 -3.73
CA VAL A 199 16.48 25.31 -2.47
C VAL A 199 17.44 26.39 -1.93
N GLU A 200 18.22 27.03 -2.80
CA GLU A 200 19.09 28.17 -2.42
C GLU A 200 18.26 29.35 -1.86
N ALA A 201 17.15 29.70 -2.52
CA ALA A 201 16.27 30.78 -2.08
C ALA A 201 15.62 30.49 -0.70
N VAL A 202 15.18 29.25 -0.47
CA VAL A 202 14.61 28.84 0.82
C VAL A 202 15.70 28.81 1.90
N LEU A 203 16.93 28.38 1.58
CA LEU A 203 18.07 28.44 2.52
C LEU A 203 18.49 29.87 2.87
N GLU A 204 18.31 30.84 1.97
CA GLU A 204 18.57 32.25 2.27
C GLU A 204 17.49 32.88 3.15
N GLN A 205 16.22 32.50 2.94
CA GLN A 205 15.09 33.04 3.70
C GLN A 205 14.92 32.38 5.07
N SER A 206 15.27 31.09 5.18
CA SER A 206 14.90 30.24 6.33
C SER A 206 16.06 29.41 6.91
N GLY A 207 17.27 29.51 6.33
CA GLY A 207 18.41 28.67 6.70
C GLY A 207 18.90 28.84 8.15
N ASP A 208 18.93 30.08 8.67
CA ASP A 208 19.45 30.36 10.03
C ASP A 208 18.45 30.00 11.15
N ALA A 209 17.17 29.85 10.83
CA ALA A 209 16.12 29.55 11.80
C ALA A 209 15.82 28.04 11.92
N LEU A 210 16.03 27.28 10.84
CA LEU A 210 15.58 25.89 10.73
C LEU A 210 16.69 24.85 10.79
N LEU A 211 17.94 25.18 10.48
CA LEU A 211 19.03 24.20 10.42
C LEU A 211 20.23 24.69 11.26
N ASP A 212 21.01 23.76 11.80
CA ASP A 212 22.29 24.11 12.43
C ASP A 212 23.20 24.77 11.39
N PRO A 213 23.94 25.84 11.73
CA PRO A 213 24.71 26.63 10.77
C PRO A 213 25.75 25.79 10.01
N ASP A 214 26.32 24.78 10.67
CA ASP A 214 27.28 23.86 10.05
C ASP A 214 26.61 22.95 9.01
N THR A 215 25.39 22.47 9.29
CA THR A 215 24.63 21.63 8.35
C THR A 215 24.12 22.42 7.15
N ALA A 216 23.71 23.67 7.35
CA ALA A 216 23.32 24.58 6.28
C ALA A 216 24.51 24.91 5.36
N GLN A 217 25.72 25.09 5.93
CA GLN A 217 26.93 25.30 5.14
C GLN A 217 27.33 24.06 4.32
N GLN A 218 27.21 22.86 4.89
CA GLN A 218 27.45 21.60 4.18
C GLN A 218 26.49 21.41 3.00
N LEU A 219 25.19 21.68 3.21
CA LEU A 219 24.19 21.62 2.13
C LEU A 219 24.49 22.64 1.03
N LYS A 220 24.81 23.89 1.38
CA LYS A 220 25.21 24.91 0.39
C LYS A 220 26.43 24.50 -0.43
N HIS A 221 27.45 23.90 0.19
CA HIS A 221 28.61 23.39 -0.54
C HIS A 221 28.24 22.21 -1.46
N SER A 222 27.39 21.29 -1.01
CA SER A 222 26.91 20.16 -1.81
C SER A 222 26.11 20.62 -3.03
N LEU A 223 25.18 21.56 -2.84
CA LEU A 223 24.34 22.12 -3.90
C LEU A 223 25.18 22.86 -4.94
N ARG A 224 26.19 23.63 -4.48
CA ARG A 224 27.12 24.32 -5.39
C ARG A 224 27.92 23.34 -6.25
N SER A 225 28.38 22.23 -5.67
CA SER A 225 29.09 21.18 -6.41
C SER A 225 28.18 20.46 -7.41
N GLU A 226 26.93 20.15 -7.03
CA GLU A 226 25.98 19.51 -7.95
C GLU A 226 25.58 20.46 -9.10
N ARG A 227 25.40 21.74 -8.81
CA ARG A 227 25.13 22.77 -9.83
C ARG A 227 26.23 22.84 -10.88
N GLU A 228 27.49 22.81 -10.45
CA GLU A 228 28.65 22.84 -11.36
C GLU A 228 28.68 21.58 -12.25
N GLN A 229 28.42 20.40 -11.67
CA GLN A 229 28.31 19.15 -12.44
C GLN A 229 27.15 19.17 -13.45
N ILE A 230 26.01 19.73 -13.07
CA ILE A 230 24.84 19.88 -13.96
C ILE A 230 25.16 20.83 -15.12
N GLN A 231 25.88 21.93 -14.85
CA GLN A 231 26.31 22.88 -15.88
C GLN A 231 27.31 22.26 -16.85
N GLU A 232 28.30 21.52 -16.36
CA GLU A 232 29.28 20.81 -17.19
C GLU A 232 28.59 19.78 -18.11
N ARG A 233 27.71 18.93 -17.57
CA ARG A 233 26.94 17.96 -18.37
C ARG A 233 26.01 18.62 -19.39
N LEU A 234 25.48 19.80 -19.07
CA LEU A 234 24.66 20.59 -20.00
C LEU A 234 25.52 21.20 -21.12
N GLU A 235 26.77 21.58 -20.85
CA GLU A 235 27.72 22.08 -21.84
C GLU A 235 28.25 20.97 -22.75
N GLU A 236 28.56 19.79 -22.20
CA GLU A 236 28.93 18.59 -22.97
C GLU A 236 27.81 18.16 -23.92
N GLY A 237 26.56 18.11 -23.45
CA GLY A 237 25.40 17.79 -24.29
C GLY A 237 25.09 18.83 -25.38
N LYS A 238 25.59 20.08 -25.24
CA LYS A 238 25.51 21.10 -26.30
C LYS A 238 26.64 20.94 -27.33
N GLN A 239 27.83 20.49 -26.92
CA GLN A 239 28.96 20.23 -27.82
C GLN A 239 28.72 19.01 -28.71
N GLU A 240 28.15 17.92 -28.18
CA GLU A 240 27.79 16.73 -28.96
C GLU A 240 26.73 17.02 -30.04
N LYS A 241 25.80 17.95 -29.77
CA LYS A 241 24.81 18.42 -30.75
C LYS A 241 25.40 19.34 -31.83
N GLN A 242 26.53 20.01 -31.57
CA GLN A 242 27.23 20.83 -32.56
C GLN A 242 28.11 20.01 -33.52
N GLU A 243 28.71 18.90 -33.06
CA GLU A 243 29.49 18.00 -33.94
C GLU A 243 28.63 17.13 -34.86
N GLN A 244 27.33 16.95 -34.57
CA GLN A 244 26.38 16.22 -35.43
C GLN A 244 25.64 17.08 -36.46
N ALA A 245 25.98 18.35 -36.65
CA ALA A 245 25.47 19.13 -37.78
C ALA A 245 26.14 18.63 -39.09
N PRO A 246 25.40 18.04 -40.05
CA PRO A 246 26.01 17.55 -41.28
C PRO A 246 26.55 18.73 -42.09
N SER A 247 27.84 18.67 -42.45
CA SER A 247 28.41 19.52 -43.48
C SER A 247 27.63 19.29 -44.78
N VAL A 248 26.79 20.25 -45.17
CA VAL A 248 26.17 20.26 -46.49
C VAL A 248 27.30 20.51 -47.49
N PRO A 249 27.65 19.58 -48.40
CA PRO A 249 28.57 19.90 -49.46
C PRO A 249 27.89 20.87 -50.43
N ALA A 250 28.59 21.98 -50.71
CA ALA A 250 28.22 22.91 -51.76
C ALA A 250 28.10 22.14 -53.09
N LYS A 251 26.93 22.26 -53.74
CA LYS A 251 26.76 21.84 -55.13
C LYS A 251 27.26 22.97 -56.01
N ASP A 252 28.38 22.73 -56.69
CA ASP A 252 28.68 23.33 -58.00
C ASP A 252 27.77 22.72 -59.08
#